data_AF-A0A947A2H3-F1
#
_entry.id   AF-A0A947A2H3-F1
#
_cell.length_a   1.000
_cell.length_b   1.000
_cell.length_c   1.000
_cell.angle_alpha   90.00
_cell.angle_beta   90.00
_cell.angle_gamma   90.00
#
_symmetry.space_group_name_H-M   'P 1'
#
loop_
_entity.id
_entity.type
_entity.pdbx_description
1 polymer ?
#
loop_
_entity_poly.entity_id
_entity_poly.type
_entity_poly.pdbx_seq_one_letter_code
_entity_poly.pdbx_strand_id
1 'polypeptide(L)'
;GEQLAKLHKQSASSFGLKTDNYIGSLPQYNQHRKKASEFYVEMRLEPQIKMASENAYKLNISNKFYANCEEIIPDEPPALVHGDLWNGNYIVNSQGLPCLIDPAVAYAPREMDIGMMHLFGGFSTELFKTYNEIFPLRENWKDRLDLWKLYYLLVHLNIFGSGYQAQVNSIISRYS
;
A
#
# COMPACT_ATOMS: atom_id res chain seq x y z
N GLY A 1 -16.50 5.85 2.91
CA GLY A 1 -16.56 4.48 2.33
C GLY A 1 -16.96 4.53 0.88
N GLU A 2 -18.15 5.05 0.57
CA GLU A 2 -18.74 4.99 -0.78
C GLU A 2 -17.88 5.57 -1.90
N GLN A 3 -17.34 6.79 -1.72
CA GLN A 3 -16.53 7.43 -2.76
C GLN A 3 -15.21 6.69 -3.00
N LEU A 4 -14.58 6.18 -1.94
CA LEU A 4 -13.38 5.35 -2.04
C LEU A 4 -13.68 4.02 -2.76
N ALA A 5 -14.82 3.40 -2.49
CA ALA A 5 -15.24 2.21 -3.24
C ALA A 5 -15.47 2.51 -4.72
N LYS A 6 -16.08 3.65 -5.06
CA LYS A 6 -16.23 4.10 -6.47
C LYS A 6 -14.89 4.36 -7.15
N LEU A 7 -13.94 4.95 -6.44
CA LEU A 7 -12.56 5.16 -6.92
C LEU A 7 -11.88 3.81 -7.19
N HIS A 8 -11.86 2.90 -6.21
CA HIS A 8 -11.22 1.59 -6.35
C HIS A 8 -11.89 0.68 -7.39
N LYS A 9 -13.17 0.92 -7.73
CA LYS A 9 -13.86 0.23 -8.84
C LYS A 9 -13.36 0.68 -10.22
N GLN A 10 -12.64 1.79 -10.33
CA GLN A 10 -11.93 2.14 -11.56
C GLN A 10 -10.75 1.19 -11.73
N SER A 11 -10.76 0.40 -12.80
CA SER A 11 -9.78 -0.67 -13.03
C SER A 11 -9.03 -0.47 -14.35
N ALA A 12 -8.02 -1.31 -14.59
CA ALA A 12 -7.19 -1.34 -15.79
C ALA A 12 -6.83 -2.78 -16.17
N SER A 13 -6.26 -2.98 -17.36
CA SER A 13 -5.84 -4.29 -17.88
C SER A 13 -4.50 -4.80 -17.32
N SER A 14 -3.82 -3.98 -16.51
CA SER A 14 -2.57 -4.30 -15.83
C SER A 14 -2.36 -3.38 -14.63
N PHE A 15 -1.56 -3.85 -13.68
CA PHE A 15 -1.07 -3.03 -12.57
C PHE A 15 -0.05 -2.00 -13.08
N GLY A 16 0.19 -0.95 -12.29
CA GLY A 16 1.11 0.14 -12.62
C GLY A 16 0.45 1.31 -13.36
N LEU A 17 1.27 2.11 -14.03
CA LEU A 17 0.90 3.32 -14.76
C LEU A 17 1.79 3.52 -15.98
N LYS A 18 1.40 4.47 -16.84
CA LYS A 18 2.20 4.86 -18.00
C LYS A 18 3.56 5.45 -17.61
N THR A 19 3.64 6.14 -16.47
CA THR A 19 4.85 6.81 -16.00
C THR A 19 5.08 6.54 -14.52
N ASP A 20 6.36 6.46 -14.14
CA ASP A 20 6.78 6.50 -12.76
C ASP A 20 6.40 7.85 -12.13
N ASN A 21 6.22 7.86 -10.81
CA ASN A 21 5.91 9.05 -10.03
C ASN A 21 6.69 9.00 -8.71
N TYR A 22 6.14 9.57 -7.64
CA TYR A 22 6.83 9.70 -6.35
C TYR A 22 5.90 9.32 -5.19
N ILE A 23 6.51 8.78 -4.13
CA ILE A 23 5.91 8.65 -2.80
C ILE A 23 6.75 9.48 -1.83
N GLY A 24 6.20 10.60 -1.36
CA GLY A 24 7.02 11.64 -0.72
C GLY A 24 8.15 12.10 -1.65
N SER A 25 9.40 12.00 -1.18
CA SER A 25 10.59 12.34 -1.97
C SER A 25 11.20 11.16 -2.74
N LEU A 26 10.66 9.94 -2.60
CA LEU A 26 11.24 8.74 -3.19
C LEU A 26 10.61 8.41 -4.54
N PRO A 27 11.39 7.93 -5.53
CA PRO A 27 10.84 7.44 -6.79
C PRO A 27 9.91 6.26 -6.53
N GLN A 28 8.74 6.29 -7.18
CA GLN A 28 7.77 5.20 -7.19
C GLN A 28 7.65 4.65 -8.61
N TYR A 29 8.11 3.41 -8.76
CA TYR A 29 8.11 2.67 -10.03
C TYR A 29 6.72 2.12 -10.34
N ASN A 30 6.31 2.20 -11.60
CA ASN A 30 4.96 1.85 -12.05
C ASN A 30 4.95 1.03 -13.33
N GLN A 31 6.06 0.36 -13.68
CA GLN A 31 6.10 -0.52 -14.84
C GLN A 31 5.01 -1.60 -14.74
N HIS A 32 4.40 -1.93 -15.87
CA HIS A 32 3.24 -2.80 -15.88
C HIS A 32 3.55 -4.22 -15.41
N ARG A 33 2.66 -4.78 -14.61
CA ARG A 33 2.63 -6.20 -14.21
C ARG A 33 1.24 -6.78 -14.39
N LYS A 34 1.17 -8.09 -14.55
CA LYS A 34 -0.09 -8.80 -14.78
C LYS A 34 -0.70 -9.30 -13.48
N LYS A 35 0.12 -9.67 -12.48
CA LYS A 35 -0.36 -10.13 -11.18
C LYS A 35 -0.18 -9.08 -10.09
N ALA A 36 -1.07 -9.13 -9.11
CA ALA A 36 -1.04 -8.27 -7.92
C ALA A 36 0.25 -8.46 -7.11
N SER A 37 0.64 -9.71 -6.90
CA SER A 37 1.84 -10.08 -6.15
C SER A 37 3.11 -9.61 -6.83
N GLU A 38 3.27 -9.88 -8.13
CA GLU A 38 4.40 -9.42 -8.96
C GLU A 38 4.53 -7.89 -8.88
N PHE A 39 3.42 -7.16 -9.01
CA PHE A 39 3.42 -5.70 -8.87
C PHE A 39 3.90 -5.25 -7.48
N TYR A 40 3.34 -5.84 -6.43
CA TYR A 40 3.66 -5.42 -5.07
C TYR A 40 5.10 -5.76 -4.68
N VAL A 41 5.58 -6.95 -5.03
CA VAL A 41 6.96 -7.36 -4.75
C VAL A 41 7.94 -6.48 -5.53
N GLU A 42 7.83 -6.46 -6.85
CA GLU A 42 8.86 -5.87 -7.70
C GLU A 42 8.80 -4.33 -7.73
N MET A 43 7.60 -3.74 -7.69
CA MET A 43 7.42 -2.28 -7.85
C MET A 43 7.22 -1.55 -6.51
N ARG A 44 7.08 -2.25 -5.38
CA ARG A 44 6.89 -1.63 -4.06
C ARG A 44 7.92 -2.12 -3.06
N LEU A 45 8.00 -3.42 -2.77
CA LEU A 45 8.88 -3.94 -1.72
C LEU A 45 10.36 -3.93 -2.13
N GLU A 46 10.72 -4.54 -3.26
CA GLU A 46 12.12 -4.69 -3.68
C GLU A 46 12.86 -3.34 -3.80
N PRO A 47 12.30 -2.28 -4.42
CA PRO A 47 13.00 -1.01 -4.55
C PRO A 47 13.27 -0.36 -3.18
N GLN A 48 12.30 -0.46 -2.26
CA GLN A 48 12.42 0.14 -0.93
C GLN A 48 13.35 -0.68 -0.01
N ILE A 49 13.33 -2.00 -0.12
CA ILE A 49 14.27 -2.90 0.57
C ILE A 49 15.70 -2.65 0.09
N LYS A 50 15.90 -2.52 -1.23
CA LYS A 50 17.20 -2.21 -1.81
C LYS A 50 17.73 -0.88 -1.29
N MET A 51 16.90 0.16 -1.34
CA MET A 51 17.26 1.49 -0.81
C MET A 51 17.57 1.46 0.69
N ALA A 52 16.81 0.70 1.48
CA ALA A 52 17.08 0.53 2.91
C ALA A 52 18.45 -0.14 3.15
N SER A 53 18.80 -1.15 2.34
CA SER A 53 20.11 -1.79 2.41
C SER A 53 21.25 -0.85 1.99
N GLU A 54 21.03 -0.02 0.96
CA GLU A 54 22.01 1.00 0.52
C GLU A 54 22.25 2.06 1.62
N ASN A 55 21.22 2.36 2.41
CA ASN A 55 21.28 3.20 3.61
C ASN A 55 21.78 2.46 4.87
N ALA A 56 22.36 1.26 4.72
CA ALA A 56 22.91 0.42 5.77
C ALA A 56 21.90 -0.06 6.84
N TYR A 57 20.60 -0.02 6.56
CA TYR A 57 19.60 -0.68 7.41
C TYR A 57 19.66 -2.19 7.23
N LYS A 58 19.66 -2.90 8.37
CA LYS A 58 19.64 -4.36 8.39
C LYS A 58 18.20 -4.85 8.47
N LEU A 59 17.75 -5.50 7.40
CA LEU A 59 16.43 -6.11 7.28
C LEU A 59 16.54 -7.63 7.34
N ASN A 60 15.73 -8.28 8.18
CA ASN A 60 15.78 -9.73 8.43
C ASN A 60 15.00 -10.54 7.38
N ILE A 61 15.30 -10.34 6.10
CA ILE A 61 14.58 -10.98 4.99
C ILE A 61 15.03 -12.43 4.85
N SER A 62 14.12 -13.39 5.02
CA SER A 62 14.41 -14.79 4.76
C SER A 62 14.32 -15.13 3.27
N ASN A 63 14.85 -16.29 2.88
CA ASN A 63 14.72 -16.83 1.53
C ASN A 63 13.26 -17.16 1.14
N LYS A 64 12.34 -17.24 2.11
CA LYS A 64 10.91 -17.53 1.86
C LYS A 64 10.05 -16.28 1.79
N PHE A 65 10.57 -15.12 2.22
CA PHE A 65 9.80 -13.89 2.37
C PHE A 65 8.99 -13.53 1.12
N TYR A 66 9.64 -13.47 -0.05
CA TYR A 66 8.95 -13.13 -1.30
C TYR A 66 7.95 -14.21 -1.74
N ALA A 67 8.30 -15.49 -1.59
CA ALA A 67 7.38 -16.59 -1.91
C ALA A 67 6.11 -16.55 -1.04
N ASN A 68 6.26 -16.28 0.27
CA ASN A 68 5.13 -16.13 1.19
C ASN A 68 4.28 -14.89 0.85
N CYS A 69 4.90 -13.78 0.41
CA CYS A 69 4.18 -12.61 -0.06
C CYS A 69 3.36 -12.93 -1.32
N GLU A 70 3.94 -13.67 -2.28
CA GLU A 70 3.24 -14.09 -3.49
C GLU A 70 2.05 -15.01 -3.19
N GLU A 71 2.17 -15.90 -2.22
CA GLU A 71 1.11 -16.84 -1.84
C GLU A 71 -0.07 -16.13 -1.14
N ILE A 72 0.21 -15.17 -0.26
CA ILE A 72 -0.85 -14.54 0.55
C ILE A 72 -1.58 -13.43 -0.21
N ILE A 73 -0.96 -12.79 -1.19
CA ILE A 73 -1.59 -11.70 -1.95
C ILE A 73 -2.65 -12.30 -2.89
N PRO A 74 -3.94 -11.93 -2.73
CA PRO A 74 -4.99 -12.48 -3.56
C PRO A 74 -4.88 -11.96 -4.99
N ASP A 75 -5.27 -12.81 -5.94
CA ASP A 75 -5.46 -12.36 -7.32
C ASP A 75 -6.77 -11.58 -7.45
N GLU A 76 -6.64 -10.29 -7.71
CA GLU A 76 -7.72 -9.33 -7.90
C GLU A 76 -7.36 -8.38 -9.04
N PRO A 77 -8.34 -7.85 -9.79
CA PRO A 77 -8.08 -6.81 -10.76
C PRO A 77 -7.41 -5.56 -10.14
N PRO A 78 -6.56 -4.85 -10.89
CA PRO A 78 -5.99 -3.59 -10.43
C PRO A 78 -7.08 -2.57 -10.10
N ALA A 79 -6.89 -1.81 -9.03
CA ALA A 79 -7.76 -0.69 -8.66
C ALA A 79 -6.97 0.61 -8.77
N LEU A 80 -7.62 1.69 -9.20
CA LEU A 80 -7.04 3.02 -9.06
C LEU A 80 -6.97 3.37 -7.58
N VAL A 81 -5.76 3.42 -7.02
CA VAL A 81 -5.50 3.79 -5.62
C VAL A 81 -5.01 5.23 -5.54
N HIS A 82 -5.26 5.88 -4.40
CA HIS A 82 -4.63 7.13 -4.04
C HIS A 82 -3.11 6.96 -3.86
N GLY A 83 -2.70 5.85 -3.23
CA GLY A 83 -1.30 5.44 -3.09
C GLY A 83 -0.53 6.10 -1.94
N ASP A 84 -1.13 7.07 -1.26
CA ASP A 84 -0.64 7.66 -0.01
C ASP A 84 -1.80 8.06 0.92
N LEU A 85 -2.78 7.18 1.11
CA LEU A 85 -4.04 7.55 1.80
C LEU A 85 -3.95 7.40 3.32
N TRP A 86 -3.32 8.37 3.99
CA TRP A 86 -3.34 8.52 5.44
C TRP A 86 -4.20 9.73 5.86
N ASN A 87 -4.40 9.93 7.17
CA ASN A 87 -5.32 10.96 7.66
C ASN A 87 -4.89 12.40 7.34
N GLY A 88 -3.62 12.64 7.01
CA GLY A 88 -3.13 13.93 6.52
C GLY A 88 -3.51 14.24 5.07
N ASN A 89 -3.82 13.22 4.27
CA ASN A 89 -4.08 13.33 2.83
C ASN A 89 -5.57 13.30 2.48
N TYR A 90 -6.44 13.55 3.45
CA TYR A 90 -7.83 13.89 3.18
C TYR A 90 -8.26 15.12 3.98
N ILE A 91 -9.08 15.95 3.34
CA ILE A 91 -9.72 17.11 3.94
C ILE A 91 -11.22 17.06 3.68
N VAL A 92 -11.98 17.87 4.40
CA VAL A 92 -13.43 18.00 4.22
C VAL A 92 -13.72 19.39 3.70
N ASN A 93 -14.41 19.49 2.57
CA ASN A 93 -14.77 20.78 1.99
C ASN A 93 -15.95 21.44 2.72
N SER A 94 -16.33 22.65 2.30
CA SER A 94 -17.44 23.42 2.89
C SER A 94 -18.81 22.72 2.85
N GLN A 95 -18.96 21.68 2.03
CA GLN A 95 -20.19 20.90 1.85
C GLN A 95 -20.15 19.60 2.67
N GLY A 96 -19.12 19.37 3.49
CA GLY A 96 -18.98 18.15 4.27
C GLY A 96 -18.50 16.94 3.45
N LEU A 97 -18.04 17.14 2.22
CA LEU A 97 -17.58 16.06 1.35
C LEU A 97 -16.06 15.83 1.48
N PRO A 98 -15.60 14.57 1.46
CA PRO A 98 -14.17 14.27 1.50
C PRO A 98 -13.49 14.70 0.20
N CYS A 99 -12.30 15.27 0.30
CA CYS A 99 -11.41 15.58 -0.80
C CYS A 99 -10.03 14.98 -0.49
N LEU A 100 -9.51 14.18 -1.42
CA LEU A 100 -8.18 13.57 -1.29
C LEU A 100 -7.13 14.49 -1.93
N ILE A 101 -5.94 14.56 -1.32
CA ILE A 101 -4.84 15.43 -1.74
C ILE A 101 -3.51 14.67 -1.71
N ASP A 102 -2.51 15.18 -2.43
CA ASP A 102 -1.15 14.65 -2.50
C ASP A 102 -1.06 13.14 -2.84
N PRO A 103 -1.61 12.71 -3.99
CA PRO A 103 -1.66 11.30 -4.33
C PRO A 103 -0.33 10.77 -4.90
N ALA A 104 -0.03 9.52 -4.58
CA ALA A 104 1.01 8.71 -5.23
C ALA A 104 0.34 7.62 -6.10
N VAL A 105 -0.49 8.07 -7.05
CA VAL A 105 -1.43 7.21 -7.79
C VAL A 105 -0.79 5.98 -8.44
N ALA A 106 -1.54 4.88 -8.50
CA ALA A 106 -1.25 3.72 -9.33
C ALA A 106 -2.51 2.87 -9.59
N TYR A 107 -2.49 2.01 -10.61
CA TYR A 107 -3.36 0.83 -10.61
C TYR A 107 -2.68 -0.26 -9.78
N ALA A 108 -3.16 -0.49 -8.56
CA ALA A 108 -2.52 -1.34 -7.56
C ALA A 108 -3.55 -2.21 -6.84
N PRO A 109 -3.14 -3.18 -6.00
CA PRO A 109 -4.05 -3.84 -5.07
C PRO A 109 -4.73 -2.80 -4.17
N ARG A 110 -6.08 -2.74 -4.19
CA ARG A 110 -6.87 -1.76 -3.42
C ARG A 110 -6.65 -1.83 -1.91
N GLU A 111 -6.22 -2.99 -1.41
CA GLU A 111 -5.87 -3.18 -0.01
C GLU A 111 -4.64 -2.34 0.41
N MET A 112 -3.84 -1.83 -0.54
CA MET A 112 -2.74 -0.90 -0.23
C MET A 112 -3.23 0.42 0.39
N ASP A 113 -4.29 1.03 -0.15
CA ASP A 113 -4.88 2.23 0.45
C ASP A 113 -5.47 1.89 1.82
N ILE A 114 -6.16 0.75 1.94
CA ILE A 114 -6.70 0.28 3.23
C ILE A 114 -5.57 0.08 4.26
N GLY A 115 -4.44 -0.49 3.86
CA GLY A 115 -3.25 -0.65 4.69
C GLY A 115 -2.70 0.68 5.19
N MET A 116 -2.56 1.67 4.30
CA MET A 116 -2.09 3.01 4.64
C MET A 116 -3.02 3.71 5.64
N MET A 117 -4.34 3.62 5.41
CA MET A 117 -5.35 4.19 6.30
C MET A 117 -5.28 3.60 7.72
N HIS A 118 -4.88 2.33 7.85
CA HIS A 118 -4.71 1.67 9.15
C HIS A 118 -3.33 1.89 9.79
N LEU A 119 -2.35 2.45 9.06
CA LEU A 119 -1.00 2.61 9.59
C LEU A 119 -0.94 3.69 10.66
N PHE A 120 -1.48 4.87 10.36
CA PHE A 120 -1.54 6.01 11.29
C PHE A 120 -2.94 6.24 11.87
N GLY A 121 -3.94 5.49 11.40
CA GLY A 121 -5.32 5.61 11.85
C GLY A 121 -5.96 6.94 11.44
N GLY A 122 -6.94 7.39 12.21
CA GLY A 122 -7.69 8.62 11.94
C GLY A 122 -8.94 8.44 11.07
N PHE A 123 -9.30 7.20 10.73
CA PHE A 123 -10.50 6.87 9.96
C PHE A 123 -11.53 6.15 10.84
N SER A 124 -12.82 6.46 10.64
CA SER A 124 -13.90 5.84 11.40
C SER A 124 -14.11 4.38 11.00
N THR A 125 -14.55 3.54 11.94
CA THR A 125 -14.93 2.15 11.66
C THR A 125 -16.09 2.07 10.64
N GLU A 126 -17.00 3.03 10.69
CA GLU A 126 -18.12 3.14 9.74
C GLU A 126 -17.62 3.31 8.30
N LEU A 127 -16.53 4.07 8.07
CA LEU A 127 -15.94 4.22 6.73
C LEU A 127 -15.62 2.86 6.12
N PHE A 128 -14.96 1.98 6.88
CA PHE A 128 -14.52 0.67 6.42
C PHE A 128 -15.71 -0.28 6.25
N LYS A 129 -16.70 -0.20 7.14
CA LYS A 129 -17.96 -0.95 7.03
C LYS A 129 -18.68 -0.59 5.71
N THR A 130 -18.94 0.70 5.47
CA THR A 130 -19.59 1.16 4.23
C THR A 130 -18.77 0.80 2.98
N TYR A 131 -17.44 0.89 3.04
CA TYR A 131 -16.59 0.45 1.93
C TYR A 131 -16.80 -1.05 1.64
N ASN A 132 -16.78 -1.89 2.67
CA ASN A 132 -16.90 -3.33 2.55
C ASN A 132 -18.31 -3.79 2.14
N GLU A 133 -19.35 -3.02 2.43
CA GLU A 133 -20.71 -3.28 1.93
C GLU A 133 -20.82 -3.04 0.41
N ILE A 134 -20.10 -2.05 -0.14
CA ILE A 134 -20.18 -1.66 -1.56
C ILE A 134 -19.17 -2.40 -2.43
N PHE A 135 -17.96 -2.62 -1.90
CA PHE A 135 -16.88 -3.32 -2.56
C PHE A 135 -16.16 -4.24 -1.56
N PRO A 136 -16.74 -5.41 -1.26
CA PRO A 136 -16.23 -6.33 -0.24
C PRO A 136 -14.76 -6.65 -0.44
N LEU A 137 -13.95 -6.48 0.61
CA LEU A 137 -12.57 -6.95 0.67
C LEU A 137 -12.54 -8.48 0.65
N ARG A 138 -11.45 -9.07 0.16
CA ARG A 138 -11.32 -10.53 0.16
C ARG A 138 -11.30 -11.05 1.58
N GLU A 139 -11.71 -12.31 1.73
CA GLU A 139 -11.62 -13.01 3.01
C GLU A 139 -10.22 -12.86 3.61
N ASN A 140 -10.18 -12.74 4.93
CA ASN A 140 -8.95 -12.61 5.71
C ASN A 140 -8.09 -11.38 5.34
N TRP A 141 -8.66 -10.31 4.75
CA TRP A 141 -7.91 -9.07 4.43
C TRP A 141 -7.19 -8.45 5.63
N LYS A 142 -7.74 -8.62 6.84
CA LYS A 142 -7.12 -8.14 8.07
C LYS A 142 -5.77 -8.81 8.33
N ASP A 143 -5.59 -10.06 7.92
CA ASP A 143 -4.34 -10.81 8.09
C ASP A 143 -3.23 -10.33 7.13
N ARG A 144 -3.62 -9.61 6.06
CA ARG A 144 -2.73 -9.00 5.08
C ARG A 144 -2.41 -7.53 5.37
N LEU A 145 -3.05 -6.91 6.37
CA LEU A 145 -2.87 -5.48 6.65
C LEU A 145 -1.41 -5.13 6.90
N ASP A 146 -0.69 -5.94 7.67
CA ASP A 146 0.71 -5.69 7.98
C ASP A 146 1.58 -5.79 6.73
N LEU A 147 1.27 -6.72 5.83
CA LEU A 147 1.95 -6.80 4.53
C LEU A 147 1.77 -5.49 3.77
N TRP A 148 0.55 -4.97 3.63
CA TRP A 148 0.33 -3.71 2.91
C TRP A 148 1.00 -2.50 3.56
N LYS A 149 1.00 -2.44 4.90
CA LYS A 149 1.69 -1.41 5.69
C LYS A 149 3.22 -1.43 5.48
N LEU A 150 3.80 -2.60 5.20
CA LEU A 150 5.24 -2.78 5.06
C LEU A 150 5.84 -1.82 4.04
N TYR A 151 5.19 -1.65 2.88
CA TYR A 151 5.63 -0.71 1.85
C TYR A 151 5.81 0.70 2.41
N TYR A 152 4.79 1.23 3.09
CA TYR A 152 4.83 2.58 3.63
C TYR A 152 5.82 2.70 4.79
N LEU A 153 5.95 1.67 5.62
CA LEU A 153 6.97 1.63 6.68
C LEU A 153 8.39 1.62 6.14
N LEU A 154 8.63 0.94 5.02
CA LEU A 154 9.92 0.99 4.32
C LEU A 154 10.18 2.39 3.73
N VAL A 155 9.16 3.03 3.14
CA VAL A 155 9.25 4.44 2.69
C VAL A 155 9.63 5.35 3.87
N HIS A 156 8.96 5.20 5.02
CA HIS A 156 9.26 5.99 6.20
C HIS A 156 10.65 5.70 6.77
N LEU A 157 11.09 4.45 6.77
CA LEU A 157 12.46 4.08 7.14
C LEU A 157 13.48 4.79 6.25
N ASN A 158 13.24 4.83 4.94
CA ASN A 158 14.14 5.45 3.97
C ASN A 158 14.17 6.99 4.05
N ILE A 159 13.06 7.64 4.43
CA ILE A 159 12.98 9.11 4.52
C ILE A 159 13.32 9.63 5.92
N PHE A 160 12.77 9.01 6.96
CA PHE A 160 12.79 9.52 8.34
C PHE A 160 13.72 8.72 9.27
N GLY A 161 14.17 7.55 8.84
CA GLY A 161 15.27 6.82 9.47
C GLY A 161 14.87 5.69 10.42
N SER A 162 15.81 5.30 11.29
CA SER A 162 15.81 4.03 12.02
C SER A 162 14.66 3.81 12.99
N GLY A 163 13.88 4.84 13.34
CA GLY A 163 12.70 4.72 14.19
C GLY A 163 11.66 3.72 13.66
N TYR A 164 11.64 3.48 12.34
CA TYR A 164 10.71 2.55 11.69
C TYR A 164 11.30 1.13 11.52
N GLN A 165 12.61 0.95 11.72
CA GLN A 165 13.31 -0.29 11.38
C GLN A 165 12.83 -1.50 12.19
N ALA A 166 12.53 -1.31 13.49
CA ALA A 166 12.04 -2.39 14.35
C ALA A 166 10.69 -2.93 13.88
N GLN A 167 9.78 -2.03 13.47
CA GLN A 167 8.46 -2.41 12.97
C GLN A 167 8.55 -3.09 11.60
N VAL A 168 9.37 -2.56 10.69
CA VAL A 168 9.68 -3.20 9.39
C VAL A 168 10.17 -4.64 9.61
N ASN A 169 11.16 -4.83 10.49
CA ASN A 169 11.71 -6.15 10.78
C ASN A 169 10.68 -7.09 11.40
N SER A 170 9.83 -6.60 12.31
CA SER A 170 8.77 -7.42 12.90
C SER A 170 7.80 -7.96 11.84
N ILE A 171 7.45 -7.14 10.84
CA ILE A 171 6.56 -7.55 9.76
C ILE A 171 7.27 -8.50 8.80
N ILE A 172 8.50 -8.19 8.39
CA ILE A 172 9.30 -9.08 7.53
C ILE A 172 9.44 -10.47 8.16
N SER A 173 9.75 -10.55 9.46
CA SER A 173 9.85 -11.81 10.17
C SER A 173 8.53 -12.61 10.22
N ARG A 174 7.38 -11.94 10.25
CA ARG A 174 6.05 -12.59 10.24
C ARG A 174 5.78 -13.30 8.90
N TYR A 175 6.29 -12.75 7.80
CA TYR A 175 6.14 -13.31 6.46
C TYR A 175 7.39 -14.06 5.99
N SER A 176 8.34 -14.36 6.88
CA SER A 176 9.60 -15.05 6.58
C SER A 176 9.58 -16.55 6.85
#